data_AF-A0A7M7SZP9-F1
#
_entry.id   AF-A0A7M7SZP9-F1
#
_cell.length_a   1.000
_cell.length_b   1.000
_cell.length_c   1.000
_cell.angle_alpha   90.00
_cell.angle_beta   90.00
_cell.angle_gamma   90.00
#
_symmetry.space_group_name_H-M   'P 1'
#
loop_
_entity.id
_entity.type
_entity.pdbx_description
1 polymer ?
#
loop_
_entity_poly.entity_id
_entity_poly.type
_entity_poly.pdbx_seq_one_letter_code
_entity_poly.pdbx_strand_id
1 'polypeptide(L)'
;MLTYIGERVVRGPDWEYNDDDGGDGCVGTVIAIKEERSGHSRSNETARTNWKVQKVTVAWDLGHIGDYRTGLDGKYDLACMDVGLGRPHLLIECDVCSRYPVRYRWLCAVCKSFDLCDACYNKNEHHLDHQFVRFSSPIGSCVRAPTRESSLNNRVEARGLFVGAEVSKDGKQGIVVETLRYELQWGGVKVLWPWEGGEVTRHTLEDGVIDIKCEEAAKYGLYYKDHLANFGERTLCLGDMASVLVDVDEIKQLQEEHGDWMPQMTDSLRQVATIIAVTYNGDCKLHFPVLDLGWDFNTEAVTRVGY
;
A
#
# COMPACT_ATOMS: atom_id res chain seq x y z
N MET A 1 5.95 15.59 3.91
CA MET A 1 5.76 15.33 2.47
C MET A 1 5.83 13.83 2.30
N LEU A 2 4.74 13.15 1.93
CA LEU A 2 4.77 11.71 1.63
C LEU A 2 5.56 11.55 0.33
N THR A 3 6.81 11.13 0.43
CA THR A 3 7.64 10.84 -0.74
C THR A 3 7.30 9.45 -1.24
N TYR A 4 6.40 9.39 -2.22
CA TYR A 4 6.03 8.18 -2.94
C TYR A 4 7.12 7.63 -3.86
N ILE A 5 8.20 8.39 -4.07
CA ILE A 5 9.36 7.98 -4.88
C ILE A 5 10.07 6.81 -4.19
N GLY A 6 10.45 5.80 -4.94
CA GLY A 6 11.11 4.59 -4.45
C GLY A 6 10.15 3.51 -3.93
N GLU A 7 8.84 3.77 -3.93
CA GLU A 7 7.82 2.76 -3.63
C GLU A 7 7.74 1.72 -4.75
N ARG A 8 7.45 0.48 -4.36
CA ARG A 8 7.33 -0.66 -5.28
C ARG A 8 5.88 -0.91 -5.62
N VAL A 9 5.60 -1.12 -6.89
CA VAL A 9 4.24 -1.24 -7.43
C VAL A 9 4.10 -2.41 -8.38
N VAL A 10 2.87 -2.88 -8.54
CA VAL A 10 2.40 -3.78 -9.60
C VAL A 10 1.19 -3.15 -10.30
N ARG A 11 0.76 -3.70 -11.44
CA ARG A 11 -0.49 -3.28 -12.07
C ARG A 11 -1.68 -3.39 -11.11
N GLY A 12 -2.48 -2.33 -11.06
CA GLY A 12 -3.67 -2.17 -10.22
C GLY A 12 -4.97 -2.61 -10.91
N PRO A 13 -6.12 -2.33 -10.28
CA PRO A 13 -7.43 -2.79 -10.77
C PRO A 13 -7.86 -2.12 -12.08
N ASP A 14 -7.47 -0.88 -12.35
CA ASP A 14 -7.91 -0.12 -13.53
C ASP A 14 -6.90 -0.17 -14.70
N TRP A 15 -5.91 -1.07 -14.63
CA TRP A 15 -4.85 -1.20 -15.62
C TRP A 15 -5.40 -1.46 -17.04
N GLU A 16 -4.98 -0.63 -18.00
CA GLU A 16 -5.40 -0.71 -19.41
C GLU A 16 -4.23 -0.71 -20.41
N TYR A 17 -3.00 -0.93 -19.93
CA TYR A 17 -1.76 -0.72 -20.70
C TYR A 17 -1.10 -2.03 -21.17
N ASN A 18 -1.90 -3.04 -21.55
CA ASN A 18 -1.43 -4.36 -21.99
C ASN A 18 -0.33 -4.91 -21.06
N ASP A 19 0.87 -5.19 -21.59
CA ASP A 19 2.03 -5.69 -20.85
C ASP A 19 3.16 -4.67 -20.82
N ASP A 20 2.83 -3.38 -20.69
CA ASP A 20 3.80 -2.31 -20.45
C ASP A 20 4.66 -2.57 -19.19
N ASP A 21 4.15 -3.32 -18.22
CA ASP A 21 4.89 -3.75 -17.02
C ASP A 21 5.69 -5.04 -17.23
N GLY A 22 5.54 -5.71 -18.38
CA GLY A 22 6.13 -7.02 -18.68
C GLY A 22 5.25 -8.22 -18.31
N GLY A 23 3.98 -7.99 -17.95
CA GLY A 23 3.01 -9.04 -17.61
C GLY A 23 2.58 -8.98 -16.15
N ASP A 24 1.40 -9.53 -15.85
CA ASP A 24 0.80 -9.47 -14.51
C ASP A 24 1.74 -10.07 -13.44
N GLY A 25 1.96 -9.33 -12.36
CA GLY A 25 2.91 -9.67 -11.30
C GLY A 25 4.30 -9.07 -11.47
N CYS A 26 4.62 -8.46 -12.60
CA CYS A 26 5.89 -7.74 -12.76
C CYS A 26 5.91 -6.48 -11.89
N VAL A 27 7.03 -6.28 -11.19
CA VAL A 27 7.18 -5.19 -10.22
C VAL A 27 7.92 -4.01 -10.84
N GLY A 28 7.53 -2.80 -10.46
CA GLY A 28 8.21 -1.56 -10.83
C GLY A 28 8.49 -0.67 -9.63
N THR A 29 9.28 0.38 -9.87
CA THR A 29 9.61 1.44 -8.90
C THR A 29 9.01 2.76 -9.37
N VAL A 30 8.37 3.49 -8.45
CA VAL A 30 7.92 4.85 -8.72
C VAL A 30 9.09 5.82 -8.69
N ILE A 31 9.34 6.50 -9.81
CA ILE A 31 10.53 7.34 -10.01
C ILE A 31 10.20 8.84 -10.08
N ALA A 32 8.97 9.21 -10.44
CA ALA A 32 8.56 10.60 -10.48
C ALA A 32 7.07 10.77 -10.19
N ILE A 33 6.73 11.92 -9.60
CA ILE A 33 5.36 12.33 -9.35
C ILE A 33 4.98 13.34 -10.44
N LYS A 34 3.90 13.07 -11.18
CA LYS A 34 3.35 13.97 -12.19
C LYS A 34 2.14 14.65 -11.57
N GLU A 35 2.37 15.86 -11.09
CA GLU A 35 1.30 16.64 -10.49
C GLU A 35 0.64 17.55 -11.53
N GLU A 36 -0.68 17.53 -11.61
CA GLU A 36 -1.44 18.52 -12.39
C GLU A 36 -2.06 19.56 -11.46
N ARG A 37 -1.96 20.83 -11.86
CA ARG A 37 -2.79 21.89 -11.29
C ARG A 37 -4.24 21.52 -11.60
N SER A 38 -5.05 21.32 -10.57
CA SER A 38 -6.50 21.26 -10.74
C SER A 38 -6.95 22.50 -11.50
N GLY A 39 -7.32 22.30 -12.77
CA GLY A 39 -7.80 23.34 -13.67
C GLY A 39 -9.03 24.02 -13.09
N HIS A 40 -9.20 25.31 -13.41
CA HIS A 40 -10.34 26.14 -13.05
C HIS A 40 -11.68 25.48 -13.43
N SER A 41 -12.31 24.74 -12.52
CA SER A 41 -13.76 24.59 -12.55
C SER A 41 -14.38 25.76 -11.81
N ARG A 42 -15.01 26.66 -12.58
CA ARG A 42 -15.86 27.74 -12.08
C ARG A 42 -17.18 27.16 -11.58
N SER A 43 -17.17 26.51 -10.44
CA SER A 43 -18.35 26.41 -9.57
C SER A 43 -17.98 25.81 -8.21
N ASN A 44 -18.38 26.52 -7.17
CA ASN A 44 -18.32 26.23 -5.74
C ASN A 44 -16.96 26.49 -5.05
N GLU A 45 -16.98 27.56 -4.26
CA GLU A 45 -15.97 28.03 -3.32
C GLU A 45 -15.71 27.01 -2.20
N THR A 46 -14.95 25.96 -2.50
CA THR A 46 -14.16 25.17 -1.50
C THR A 46 -12.86 24.61 -2.08
N ALA A 47 -12.61 24.76 -3.38
CA ALA A 47 -11.39 24.29 -4.04
C ALA A 47 -10.20 25.27 -3.87
N ARG A 48 -9.69 25.41 -2.64
CA ARG A 48 -8.37 26.02 -2.40
C ARG A 48 -7.39 24.94 -1.95
N THR A 49 -6.42 24.69 -2.83
CA THR A 49 -5.17 23.93 -2.61
C THR A 49 -5.29 22.46 -2.19
N ASN A 50 -5.80 21.59 -3.06
CA ASN A 50 -5.49 20.15 -2.98
C ASN A 50 -4.83 19.71 -4.29
N TRP A 51 -3.51 19.74 -4.27
CA TRP A 51 -2.68 19.13 -5.30
C TRP A 51 -2.89 17.60 -5.20
N LYS A 52 -3.77 17.04 -6.02
CA LYS A 52 -3.98 15.58 -6.09
C LYS A 52 -2.92 15.04 -7.05
N VAL A 53 -2.05 14.16 -6.56
CA VAL A 53 -1.22 13.37 -7.48
C VAL A 53 -2.19 12.56 -8.33
N GLN A 54 -2.18 12.77 -9.64
CA GLN A 54 -3.08 12.10 -10.57
C GLN A 54 -2.36 11.08 -11.44
N LYS A 55 -1.05 11.28 -11.66
CA LYS A 55 -0.19 10.33 -12.36
C LYS A 55 1.17 10.21 -11.69
N VAL A 56 1.83 9.08 -11.90
CA VAL A 56 3.23 8.86 -11.53
C VAL A 56 3.98 8.16 -12.66
N THR A 57 5.28 8.40 -12.75
CA THR A 57 6.17 7.67 -13.63
C THR A 57 6.71 6.45 -12.90
N VAL A 58 6.60 5.27 -13.52
CA VAL A 58 7.13 4.00 -13.00
C VAL A 58 8.23 3.50 -13.94
N ALA A 59 9.36 3.09 -13.38
CA ALA A 59 10.34 2.24 -14.04
C ALA A 59 10.07 0.79 -13.67
N TRP A 60 9.61 -0.01 -14.63
CA TRP A 60 9.42 -1.44 -14.44
C TRP A 60 10.75 -2.17 -14.43
N ASP A 61 10.87 -3.22 -13.62
CA ASP A 61 12.10 -4.01 -13.51
C ASP A 61 12.53 -4.63 -14.85
N LEU A 62 11.57 -4.83 -15.76
CA LEU A 62 11.78 -5.39 -17.09
C LEU A 62 12.14 -4.31 -18.13
N GLY A 63 12.34 -3.06 -17.70
CA GLY A 63 13.00 -2.00 -18.47
C GLY A 63 12.08 -0.94 -19.08
N HIS A 64 10.77 -1.17 -19.16
CA HIS A 64 9.84 -0.15 -19.64
C HIS A 64 9.64 0.96 -18.60
N ILE A 65 9.51 2.20 -19.07
CA ILE A 65 9.21 3.37 -18.23
C ILE A 65 7.95 4.04 -18.77
N GLY A 66 6.95 4.25 -17.91
CA GLY A 66 5.67 4.81 -18.32
C GLY A 66 5.00 5.65 -17.24
N ASP A 67 4.01 6.45 -17.65
CA ASP A 67 3.18 7.28 -16.76
C ASP A 67 1.81 6.64 -16.55
N TYR A 68 1.40 6.45 -15.29
CA TYR A 68 0.20 5.69 -14.91
C TYR A 68 -0.68 6.47 -13.93
N ARG A 69 -2.00 6.24 -13.95
CA ARG A 69 -2.98 6.95 -13.11
C ARG A 69 -2.94 6.46 -11.67
N THR A 70 -3.10 7.41 -10.76
CA THR A 70 -3.20 7.20 -9.31
C THR A 70 -4.35 8.05 -8.75
N GLY A 71 -5.56 7.79 -9.23
CA GLY A 71 -6.78 8.49 -8.84
C GLY A 71 -7.27 9.56 -9.82
N LEU A 72 -6.73 9.58 -11.05
CA LEU A 72 -7.29 10.36 -12.18
C LEU A 72 -8.61 9.71 -12.61
N ASP A 73 -9.68 10.51 -12.67
CA ASP A 73 -11.05 10.04 -12.94
C ASP A 73 -11.51 8.88 -12.02
N GLY A 74 -10.95 8.82 -10.80
CA GLY A 74 -11.22 7.76 -9.84
C GLY A 74 -10.54 6.43 -10.15
N LYS A 75 -9.67 6.37 -11.16
CA LYS A 75 -8.97 5.14 -11.56
C LYS A 75 -7.57 5.02 -10.97
N TYR A 76 -7.22 3.79 -10.62
CA TYR A 76 -5.95 3.40 -10.01
C TYR A 76 -5.30 2.28 -10.82
N ASP A 77 -4.33 2.65 -11.65
CA ASP A 77 -3.62 1.70 -12.52
C ASP A 77 -2.53 0.93 -11.78
N LEU A 78 -2.24 1.29 -10.54
CA LEU A 78 -1.13 0.76 -9.77
C LEU A 78 -1.60 0.34 -8.37
N ALA A 79 -0.99 -0.71 -7.83
CA ALA A 79 -1.18 -1.15 -6.45
C ALA A 79 0.16 -1.25 -5.71
N CYS A 80 0.16 -0.94 -4.41
CA CYS A 80 1.34 -0.97 -3.55
C CYS A 80 1.81 -2.41 -3.32
N MET A 81 3.01 -2.75 -3.79
CA MET A 81 3.54 -4.12 -3.74
C MET A 81 4.35 -4.40 -2.46
N ASP A 82 4.05 -5.55 -1.84
CA ASP A 82 4.64 -5.99 -0.58
C ASP A 82 5.90 -6.85 -0.79
N VAL A 83 7.01 -6.22 -1.15
CA VAL A 83 8.32 -6.92 -1.28
C VAL A 83 9.15 -6.86 0.00
N GLY A 84 8.45 -6.86 1.13
CA GLY A 84 9.03 -6.78 2.47
C GLY A 84 9.76 -5.48 2.77
N LEU A 85 9.59 -4.40 1.99
CA LEU A 85 10.26 -3.11 2.17
C LEU A 85 9.55 -2.15 3.13
N GLY A 86 8.35 -2.48 3.58
CA GLY A 86 7.54 -1.63 4.45
C GLY A 86 8.23 -1.17 5.74
N ARG A 87 7.72 -0.07 6.29
CA ARG A 87 8.19 0.47 7.57
C ARG A 87 7.86 -0.51 8.70
N PRO A 88 8.80 -0.79 9.62
CA PRO A 88 8.56 -1.78 10.66
C PRO A 88 7.50 -1.30 11.67
N HIS A 89 6.51 -2.15 11.94
CA HIS A 89 5.62 -2.06 13.09
C HIS A 89 6.37 -2.58 14.33
N LEU A 90 7.10 -1.66 14.98
CA LEU A 90 8.08 -1.96 16.03
C LEU A 90 7.54 -2.71 17.26
N LEU A 91 6.23 -2.81 17.43
CA LEU A 91 5.61 -3.50 18.58
C LEU A 91 4.83 -4.75 18.16
N ILE A 92 4.90 -5.15 16.90
CA ILE A 92 4.06 -6.20 16.32
C ILE A 92 4.94 -7.37 15.87
N GLU A 93 4.61 -8.54 16.40
CA GLU A 93 5.18 -9.84 16.05
C GLU A 93 4.14 -10.64 15.25
N CYS A 94 4.59 -11.44 14.28
CA CYS A 94 3.72 -12.36 13.57
C CYS A 94 3.39 -13.57 14.45
N ASP A 95 2.12 -13.84 14.71
CA ASP A 95 1.66 -14.94 15.59
C ASP A 95 1.96 -16.35 15.04
N VAL A 96 2.32 -16.47 13.77
CA VAL A 96 2.63 -17.77 13.14
C VAL A 96 4.11 -18.07 13.08
N CYS A 97 4.93 -17.10 12.66
CA CYS A 97 6.37 -17.33 12.44
C CYS A 97 7.29 -16.59 13.40
N SER A 98 6.74 -15.87 14.38
CA SER A 98 7.48 -15.04 15.33
C SER A 98 8.39 -13.99 14.68
N ARG A 99 8.14 -13.64 13.40
CA ARG A 99 8.89 -12.58 12.73
C ARG A 99 8.57 -11.26 13.44
N TYR A 100 9.63 -10.60 13.91
CA TYR A 100 9.57 -9.30 14.57
C TYR A 100 10.74 -8.40 14.12
N PRO A 101 10.51 -7.10 13.87
CA PRO A 101 9.19 -6.49 13.72
C PRO A 101 8.54 -6.89 12.38
N VAL A 102 7.21 -6.98 12.37
CA VAL A 102 6.44 -7.10 11.12
C VAL A 102 6.55 -5.79 10.32
N ARG A 103 6.65 -5.86 8.99
CA ARG A 103 6.76 -4.67 8.11
C ARG A 103 5.44 -4.31 7.44
N TYR A 104 4.86 -5.26 6.72
CA TYR A 104 3.46 -5.17 6.31
C TYR A 104 2.66 -6.03 7.28
N ARG A 105 1.80 -5.35 8.05
CA ARG A 105 1.02 -5.97 9.11
C ARG A 105 -0.35 -6.35 8.58
N TRP A 106 -0.72 -7.60 8.78
CA TRP A 106 -2.05 -8.12 8.46
C TRP A 106 -2.75 -8.48 9.77
N LEU A 107 -3.61 -7.60 10.26
CA LEU A 107 -4.40 -7.82 11.46
C LEU A 107 -5.67 -8.58 11.10
N CYS A 108 -5.92 -9.72 11.75
CA CYS A 108 -7.18 -10.44 11.58
C CYS A 108 -8.34 -9.58 12.09
N ALA A 109 -9.38 -9.44 11.26
CA ALA A 109 -10.55 -8.65 11.60
C ALA A 109 -11.61 -9.38 12.41
N VAL A 110 -11.36 -10.66 12.71
CA VAL A 110 -12.27 -11.56 13.44
C VAL A 110 -11.66 -11.95 14.78
N CYS A 111 -10.38 -12.35 14.79
CA CYS A 111 -9.69 -12.75 15.99
C CYS A 111 -9.10 -11.56 16.74
N LYS A 112 -9.26 -11.56 18.06
CA LYS A 112 -8.64 -10.57 18.93
C LYS A 112 -7.11 -10.71 18.89
N SER A 113 -6.43 -9.63 18.48
CA SER A 113 -4.97 -9.50 18.55
C SER A 113 -4.20 -10.60 17.80
N PHE A 114 -4.65 -10.96 16.59
CA PHE A 114 -3.95 -11.91 15.73
C PHE A 114 -3.36 -11.22 14.50
N ASP A 115 -2.03 -11.19 14.41
CA ASP A 115 -1.23 -10.47 13.45
C ASP A 115 -0.39 -11.43 12.59
N LEU A 116 -0.43 -11.24 11.28
CA LEU A 116 0.42 -11.93 10.32
C LEU A 116 1.40 -10.97 9.66
N CYS A 117 2.61 -11.47 9.36
CA CYS A 117 3.46 -10.85 8.35
C CYS A 117 2.94 -11.17 6.93
N ASP A 118 3.36 -10.36 5.96
CA ASP A 118 3.12 -10.56 4.52
C ASP A 118 3.39 -11.98 4.04
N ALA A 119 4.52 -12.57 4.46
CA ALA A 119 4.89 -13.91 4.04
C ALA A 119 3.92 -14.99 4.56
N CYS A 120 3.48 -14.91 5.82
CA CYS A 120 2.52 -15.84 6.38
C CYS A 120 1.12 -15.62 5.79
N TYR A 121 0.71 -14.36 5.63
CA TYR A 121 -0.55 -14.01 4.99
C TYR A 121 -0.69 -14.63 3.61
N ASN A 122 0.33 -14.46 2.78
CA ASN A 122 0.39 -14.96 1.40
C ASN A 122 0.66 -16.47 1.28
N LYS A 123 1.09 -17.13 2.37
CA LYS A 123 1.22 -18.60 2.46
C LYS A 123 -0.05 -19.28 2.95
N ASN A 124 -1.15 -18.54 3.10
CA ASN A 124 -2.44 -19.06 3.55
C ASN A 124 -2.42 -19.55 5.01
N GLU A 125 -1.55 -18.96 5.83
CA GLU A 125 -1.55 -19.20 7.27
C GLU A 125 -2.77 -18.55 7.92
N HIS A 126 -3.31 -19.13 9.00
CA HIS A 126 -4.58 -18.73 9.63
C HIS A 126 -5.82 -18.97 8.74
N HIS A 127 -7.01 -18.82 9.30
CA HIS A 127 -8.31 -18.98 8.65
C HIS A 127 -8.43 -18.11 7.38
N LEU A 128 -8.85 -18.72 6.26
CA LEU A 128 -8.94 -18.06 4.95
C LEU A 128 -10.26 -17.30 4.77
N ASP A 129 -11.29 -17.71 5.49
CA ASP A 129 -12.61 -17.09 5.60
C ASP A 129 -12.62 -15.87 6.56
N HIS A 130 -11.55 -15.65 7.31
CA HIS A 130 -11.37 -14.43 8.09
C HIS A 130 -10.90 -13.28 7.19
N GLN A 131 -11.57 -12.13 7.32
CA GLN A 131 -11.09 -10.87 6.74
C GLN A 131 -9.87 -10.36 7.52
N PHE A 132 -9.04 -9.55 6.83
CA PHE A 132 -7.86 -8.92 7.42
C PHE A 132 -7.81 -7.44 7.09
N VAL A 133 -7.26 -6.66 8.01
CA VAL A 133 -6.87 -5.27 7.77
C VAL A 133 -5.35 -5.24 7.51
N ARG A 134 -4.97 -4.80 6.31
CA ARG A 134 -3.59 -4.58 5.90
C ARG A 134 -3.15 -3.19 6.34
N PHE A 135 -2.02 -3.08 7.02
CA PHE A 135 -1.35 -1.81 7.30
C PHE A 135 -0.06 -1.72 6.50
N SER A 136 0.06 -0.67 5.69
CA SER A 136 1.24 -0.44 4.85
C SER A 136 2.41 0.17 5.65
N SER A 137 2.11 0.86 6.74
CA SER A 137 3.09 1.35 7.70
C SER A 137 2.43 1.64 9.06
N PRO A 138 3.21 1.86 10.14
CA PRO A 138 2.67 2.12 11.48
C PRO A 138 1.78 3.36 11.60
N ILE A 139 1.94 4.33 10.70
CA ILE A 139 1.22 5.60 10.66
C ILE A 139 0.52 5.82 9.32
N GLY A 140 0.48 4.79 8.48
CA GLY A 140 0.05 4.89 7.09
C GLY A 140 -1.31 4.26 6.85
N SER A 141 -1.61 4.13 5.56
CA SER A 141 -2.88 3.61 5.08
C SER A 141 -3.16 2.20 5.59
N CYS A 142 -4.40 1.99 6.04
CA CYS A 142 -4.97 0.68 6.25
C CYS A 142 -6.02 0.36 5.19
N VAL A 143 -6.05 -0.89 4.74
CA VAL A 143 -7.06 -1.40 3.79
C VAL A 143 -7.65 -2.67 4.36
N ARG A 144 -8.98 -2.73 4.40
CA ARG A 144 -9.69 -3.98 4.71
C ARG A 144 -9.74 -4.84 3.46
N ALA A 145 -9.08 -5.99 3.52
CA ALA A 145 -9.05 -6.94 2.42
C ALA A 145 -10.28 -7.87 2.44
N PRO A 146 -10.72 -8.36 1.26
CA PRO A 146 -11.59 -9.52 1.16
C PRO A 146 -11.04 -10.73 1.92
N THR A 147 -11.89 -11.75 2.08
CA THR A 147 -11.42 -13.05 2.59
C THR A 147 -10.45 -13.67 1.60
N ARG A 148 -9.41 -14.34 2.09
CA ARG A 148 -8.48 -15.06 1.20
C ARG A 148 -9.15 -16.22 0.48
N GLU A 149 -10.17 -16.82 1.09
CA GLU A 149 -10.99 -17.87 0.48
C GLU A 149 -11.68 -17.37 -0.80
N SER A 150 -12.31 -16.18 -0.77
CA SER A 150 -12.97 -15.60 -1.95
C SER A 150 -11.99 -15.24 -3.08
N SER A 151 -10.71 -15.07 -2.76
CA SER A 151 -9.71 -14.53 -3.68
C SER A 151 -8.61 -15.54 -4.07
N LEU A 152 -8.84 -16.84 -3.81
CA LEU A 152 -7.87 -17.91 -4.14
C LEU A 152 -7.49 -17.95 -5.63
N ASN A 153 -8.43 -17.62 -6.53
CA ASN A 153 -8.20 -17.59 -7.97
C ASN A 153 -7.57 -16.29 -8.48
N ASN A 154 -7.38 -15.29 -7.60
CA ASN A 154 -6.81 -13.99 -7.93
C ASN A 154 -5.36 -13.83 -7.44
N ARG A 155 -4.69 -14.96 -7.19
CA ARG A 155 -3.29 -14.97 -6.75
C ARG A 155 -2.37 -14.84 -7.95
N VAL A 156 -1.42 -13.93 -7.83
CA VAL A 156 -0.42 -13.64 -8.86
C VAL A 156 0.98 -13.85 -8.29
N GLU A 157 1.91 -14.34 -9.11
CA GLU A 157 3.30 -14.52 -8.72
C GLU A 157 4.09 -13.25 -9.02
N ALA A 158 4.61 -12.60 -7.98
CA ALA A 158 5.42 -11.41 -8.16
C ALA A 158 6.78 -11.76 -8.78
N ARG A 159 7.19 -10.99 -9.79
CA ARG A 159 8.43 -11.19 -10.55
C ARG A 159 9.17 -9.88 -10.81
N GLY A 160 10.49 -9.95 -10.90
CA GLY A 160 11.32 -8.79 -11.18
C GLY A 160 12.77 -9.03 -10.77
N LEU A 161 13.46 -7.94 -10.40
CA LEU A 161 14.85 -7.91 -9.98
C LEU A 161 14.99 -8.36 -8.51
N PHE A 162 14.57 -9.58 -8.25
CA PHE A 162 14.76 -10.29 -6.98
C PHE A 162 16.02 -11.16 -7.02
N VAL A 163 16.42 -11.67 -5.85
CA VAL A 163 17.54 -12.63 -5.77
C VAL A 163 17.28 -13.81 -6.70
N GLY A 164 18.25 -14.10 -7.56
CA GLY A 164 18.18 -15.12 -8.60
C GLY A 164 17.80 -14.60 -9.98
N ALA A 165 17.47 -13.32 -10.15
CA ALA A 165 17.14 -12.78 -11.47
C ALA A 165 18.38 -12.74 -12.37
N GLU A 166 18.23 -13.14 -13.63
CA GLU A 166 19.28 -13.04 -14.63
C GLU A 166 19.20 -11.67 -15.30
N VAL A 167 20.35 -11.00 -15.37
CA VAL A 167 20.45 -9.62 -15.85
C VAL A 167 21.58 -9.48 -16.86
N SER A 168 21.62 -8.39 -17.60
CA SER A 168 22.76 -8.06 -18.42
C SER A 168 23.14 -6.59 -18.34
N LYS A 169 24.44 -6.32 -18.51
CA LYS A 169 24.99 -4.98 -18.71
C LYS A 169 26.11 -5.05 -19.75
N ASP A 170 26.03 -4.18 -20.76
CA ASP A 170 27.01 -4.12 -21.86
C ASP A 170 27.30 -5.49 -22.51
N GLY A 171 26.26 -6.32 -22.65
CA GLY A 171 26.34 -7.65 -23.27
C GLY A 171 26.83 -8.77 -22.35
N LYS A 172 27.05 -8.51 -21.06
CA LYS A 172 27.54 -9.49 -20.09
C LYS A 172 26.43 -9.90 -19.09
N GLN A 173 26.25 -11.20 -18.83
CA GLN A 173 25.17 -11.90 -18.06
C GLN A 173 25.29 -12.05 -16.50
N GLY A 174 24.70 -11.19 -15.71
CA GLY A 174 24.81 -11.21 -14.24
C GLY A 174 23.69 -11.99 -13.56
N ILE A 175 23.86 -12.24 -12.27
CA ILE A 175 22.80 -12.78 -11.41
C ILE A 175 22.61 -11.83 -10.21
N VAL A 176 21.37 -11.44 -9.95
CA VAL A 176 21.03 -10.67 -8.74
C VAL A 176 21.23 -11.55 -7.51
N VAL A 177 22.07 -11.11 -6.58
CA VAL A 177 22.39 -11.85 -5.35
C VAL A 177 21.81 -11.20 -4.09
N GLU A 178 21.43 -9.92 -4.16
CA GLU A 178 20.87 -9.19 -3.02
C GLU A 178 19.96 -8.06 -3.50
N THR A 179 18.82 -7.85 -2.83
CA THR A 179 17.98 -6.65 -3.00
C THR A 179 18.31 -5.65 -1.91
N LEU A 180 18.57 -4.40 -2.30
CA LEU A 180 19.03 -3.33 -1.42
C LEU A 180 17.90 -2.43 -0.94
N ARG A 181 18.15 -1.74 0.17
CA ARG A 181 17.20 -0.83 0.83
C ARG A 181 17.93 0.42 1.31
N TYR A 182 17.30 1.58 1.18
CA TYR A 182 17.82 2.85 1.69
C TYR A 182 16.72 3.60 2.45
N GLU A 183 16.94 3.91 3.74
CA GLU A 183 16.01 4.71 4.57
C GLU A 183 14.51 4.33 4.46
N LEU A 184 14.22 3.03 4.27
CA LEU A 184 12.89 2.41 4.11
C LEU A 184 12.31 2.39 2.68
N GLN A 185 13.07 2.79 1.67
CA GLN A 185 12.72 2.69 0.26
C GLN A 185 13.54 1.60 -0.45
N TRP A 186 13.06 1.18 -1.61
CA TRP A 186 13.82 0.29 -2.47
C TRP A 186 15.14 0.94 -2.89
N GLY A 187 16.24 0.25 -2.63
CA GLY A 187 17.57 0.78 -2.86
C GLY A 187 18.18 0.37 -4.19
N GLY A 188 17.68 -0.69 -4.83
CA GLY A 188 18.30 -1.33 -6.02
C GLY A 188 18.73 -2.77 -5.73
N VAL A 189 19.77 -3.27 -6.42
CA VAL A 189 20.25 -4.66 -6.31
C VAL A 189 21.78 -4.77 -6.29
N LYS A 190 22.30 -5.88 -5.77
CA LYS A 190 23.67 -6.32 -6.06
C LYS A 190 23.66 -7.43 -7.08
N VAL A 191 24.59 -7.36 -8.03
CA VAL A 191 24.73 -8.32 -9.12
C VAL A 191 26.10 -8.98 -9.02
N LEU A 192 26.12 -10.31 -9.08
CA LEU A 192 27.33 -11.10 -9.28
C LEU A 192 27.61 -11.22 -10.78
N TRP A 193 28.84 -10.92 -11.18
CA TRP A 193 29.33 -11.03 -12.55
C TRP A 193 30.35 -12.18 -12.66
N PRO A 194 29.94 -13.40 -13.08
CA PRO A 194 30.78 -14.59 -12.99
C PRO A 194 32.10 -14.53 -13.80
N TRP A 195 32.13 -13.82 -14.93
CA TRP A 195 33.35 -13.69 -15.77
C TRP A 195 34.32 -12.62 -15.27
N GLU A 196 33.92 -11.72 -14.37
CA GLU A 196 34.75 -10.65 -13.80
C GLU A 196 35.44 -11.12 -12.51
N GLY A 197 35.91 -12.36 -12.49
CA GLY A 197 36.49 -12.97 -11.29
C GLY A 197 35.49 -13.12 -10.13
N GLY A 198 34.19 -13.08 -10.42
CA GLY A 198 33.13 -13.11 -9.41
C GLY A 198 32.91 -11.77 -8.71
N GLU A 199 33.19 -10.65 -9.38
CA GLU A 199 32.90 -9.32 -8.86
C GLU A 199 31.40 -9.16 -8.52
N VAL A 200 31.12 -8.51 -7.40
CA VAL A 200 29.76 -8.14 -7.00
C VAL A 200 29.65 -6.63 -6.99
N THR A 201 28.90 -6.07 -7.94
CA THR A 201 28.66 -4.63 -8.03
C THR A 201 27.28 -4.26 -7.52
N ARG A 202 27.16 -3.02 -7.07
CA ARG A 202 25.91 -2.43 -6.61
C ARG A 202 25.27 -1.64 -7.75
N HIS A 203 24.00 -1.90 -8.03
CA HIS A 203 23.18 -1.19 -9.00
C HIS A 203 22.01 -0.54 -8.27
N THR A 204 22.19 0.73 -7.92
CA THR A 204 21.30 1.58 -7.13
C THR A 204 21.28 2.96 -7.74
N LEU A 205 20.17 3.70 -7.70
CA LEU A 205 20.14 5.03 -8.32
C LEU A 205 19.37 6.06 -7.51
N GLU A 206 19.80 7.33 -7.68
CA GLU A 206 19.18 8.53 -7.11
C GLU A 206 17.78 8.81 -7.70
N ASP A 207 17.52 8.36 -8.93
CA ASP A 207 16.25 8.54 -9.65
C ASP A 207 15.42 7.25 -9.81
N GLY A 208 15.94 6.10 -9.37
CA GLY A 208 15.25 4.80 -9.37
C GLY A 208 15.28 3.98 -10.67
N VAL A 209 16.00 4.39 -11.73
CA VAL A 209 15.97 3.73 -13.06
C VAL A 209 17.17 2.80 -13.32
N ILE A 210 17.14 1.52 -12.92
CA ILE A 210 18.37 0.70 -12.92
C ILE A 210 19.06 0.63 -14.30
N ASP A 211 20.38 0.81 -14.28
CA ASP A 211 21.29 0.76 -15.44
C ASP A 211 21.65 -0.66 -15.90
N ILE A 212 20.79 -1.65 -15.61
CA ILE A 212 20.94 -3.05 -16.02
C ILE A 212 19.63 -3.52 -16.67
N LYS A 213 19.76 -4.43 -17.63
CA LYS A 213 18.61 -5.06 -18.28
C LYS A 213 18.26 -6.36 -17.55
N CYS A 214 16.98 -6.57 -17.24
CA CYS A 214 16.50 -7.88 -16.83
C CYS A 214 16.38 -8.80 -18.06
N GLU A 215 17.02 -9.96 -18.03
CA GLU A 215 16.89 -11.00 -19.07
C GLU A 215 15.89 -12.08 -18.64
N GLU A 216 16.00 -12.56 -17.39
CA GLU A 216 15.03 -13.46 -16.77
C GLU A 216 14.67 -12.98 -15.37
N ALA A 217 13.39 -12.66 -15.17
CA ALA A 217 12.90 -12.16 -13.90
C ALA A 217 12.79 -13.29 -12.85
N ALA A 218 13.34 -13.07 -11.66
CA ALA A 218 13.16 -14.00 -10.55
C ALA A 218 11.78 -13.88 -9.93
N LYS A 219 11.33 -14.98 -9.32
CA LYS A 219 10.08 -15.06 -8.57
C LYS A 219 10.31 -14.66 -7.12
N TYR A 220 9.41 -13.85 -6.57
CA TYR A 220 9.43 -13.49 -5.14
C TYR A 220 8.46 -14.36 -4.32
N GLY A 221 7.27 -14.59 -4.86
CA GLY A 221 6.21 -15.34 -4.19
C GLY A 221 4.84 -14.95 -4.71
N LEU A 222 3.82 -15.71 -4.31
CA LEU A 222 2.43 -15.41 -4.64
C LEU A 222 1.88 -14.31 -3.72
N TYR A 223 0.99 -13.48 -4.23
CA TYR A 223 0.22 -12.50 -3.47
C TYR A 223 -1.23 -12.44 -3.95
N TYR A 224 -2.13 -11.94 -3.11
CA TYR A 224 -3.53 -11.69 -3.46
C TYR A 224 -3.67 -10.30 -4.09
N LYS A 225 -3.97 -10.23 -5.39
CA LYS A 225 -3.91 -8.98 -6.15
C LYS A 225 -4.93 -7.94 -5.68
N ASP A 226 -6.14 -8.37 -5.39
CA ASP A 226 -7.25 -7.56 -4.88
C ASP A 226 -7.12 -7.18 -3.40
N HIS A 227 -6.08 -7.66 -2.71
CA HIS A 227 -5.84 -7.33 -1.30
C HIS A 227 -4.78 -6.23 -1.14
N LEU A 228 -4.13 -5.83 -2.22
CA LEU A 228 -3.18 -4.72 -2.22
C LEU A 228 -3.94 -3.39 -2.19
N ALA A 229 -3.38 -2.40 -1.49
CA ALA A 229 -3.88 -1.04 -1.53
C ALA A 229 -3.59 -0.42 -2.90
N ASN A 230 -4.55 0.34 -3.41
CA ASN A 230 -4.32 1.15 -4.59
C ASN A 230 -3.19 2.16 -4.31
N PHE A 231 -2.28 2.29 -5.25
CA PHE A 231 -1.18 3.21 -5.11
C PHE A 231 -1.67 4.66 -5.16
N GLY A 232 -1.18 5.49 -4.23
CA GLY A 232 -1.57 6.90 -4.07
C GLY A 232 -3.04 7.13 -3.67
N GLU A 233 -3.81 6.06 -3.45
CA GLU A 233 -5.07 6.15 -2.73
C GLU A 233 -4.79 6.52 -1.28
N ARG A 234 -5.39 7.63 -0.87
CA ARG A 234 -5.26 8.15 0.49
C ARG A 234 -6.38 7.57 1.34
N THR A 235 -6.14 6.42 1.98
CA THR A 235 -7.03 5.92 3.03
C THR A 235 -6.83 6.69 4.33
N LEU A 236 -7.76 6.50 5.27
CA LEU A 236 -7.62 6.98 6.64
C LEU A 236 -6.42 6.33 7.32
N CYS A 237 -5.68 7.11 8.12
CA CYS A 237 -4.47 6.70 8.82
C CYS A 237 -4.54 7.06 10.32
N LEU A 238 -3.79 6.34 11.16
CA LEU A 238 -3.60 6.73 12.56
C LEU A 238 -3.00 8.14 12.64
N GLY A 239 -3.59 8.98 13.48
CA GLY A 239 -3.21 10.38 13.65
C GLY A 239 -3.85 11.34 12.63
N ASP A 240 -4.58 10.84 11.62
CA ASP A 240 -5.32 11.73 10.72
C ASP A 240 -6.37 12.52 11.49
N MET A 241 -6.52 13.80 11.11
CA MET A 241 -7.70 14.56 11.50
C MET A 241 -8.89 14.13 10.65
N ALA A 242 -10.02 13.87 11.27
CA ALA A 242 -11.22 13.39 10.62
C ALA A 242 -12.49 14.00 11.22
N SER A 243 -13.61 13.84 10.53
CA SER A 243 -14.93 14.22 10.98
C SER A 243 -15.98 13.29 10.39
N VAL A 244 -17.10 13.15 11.08
CA VAL A 244 -18.25 12.37 10.62
C VAL A 244 -19.26 13.35 10.03
N LEU A 245 -19.39 13.35 8.70
CA LEU A 245 -20.17 14.35 7.95
C LEU A 245 -21.52 13.84 7.41
N VAL A 246 -21.81 12.57 7.65
CA VAL A 246 -23.11 11.93 7.36
C VAL A 246 -24.19 12.41 8.34
N ASP A 247 -25.46 12.23 7.96
CA ASP A 247 -26.57 12.57 8.84
C ASP A 247 -26.85 11.47 9.89
N VAL A 248 -27.78 11.77 10.81
CA VAL A 248 -28.09 10.88 11.94
C VAL A 248 -28.76 9.57 11.50
N ASP A 249 -29.47 9.55 10.37
CA ASP A 249 -30.17 8.35 9.92
C ASP A 249 -29.24 7.45 9.12
N GLU A 250 -28.33 8.04 8.35
CA GLU A 250 -27.24 7.33 7.64
C GLU A 250 -26.23 6.73 8.63
N ILE A 251 -25.77 7.49 9.63
CA ILE A 251 -24.79 6.97 10.60
C ILE A 251 -25.34 5.81 11.44
N LYS A 252 -26.63 5.80 11.75
CA LYS A 252 -27.26 4.69 12.48
C LYS A 252 -27.16 3.39 11.70
N GLN A 253 -27.38 3.45 10.39
CA GLN A 253 -27.28 2.29 9.51
C GLN A 253 -25.83 1.84 9.39
N LEU A 254 -24.90 2.77 9.19
CA LEU A 254 -23.47 2.46 9.10
C LEU A 254 -22.89 1.89 10.40
N GLN A 255 -23.47 2.24 11.56
CA GLN A 255 -23.03 1.76 12.87
C GLN A 255 -23.57 0.38 13.25
N GLU A 256 -24.51 -0.20 12.51
CA GLU A 256 -24.97 -1.57 12.76
C GLU A 256 -23.77 -2.53 12.65
N GLU A 257 -23.47 -3.26 13.73
CA GLU A 257 -22.29 -4.14 13.86
C GLU A 257 -20.91 -3.44 13.95
N HIS A 258 -20.89 -2.10 14.03
CA HIS A 258 -19.68 -1.26 14.05
C HIS A 258 -19.58 -0.40 15.32
N GLY A 259 -19.98 -0.95 16.47
CA GLY A 259 -19.99 -0.27 17.77
C GLY A 259 -21.35 0.27 18.21
N ASP A 260 -22.38 0.08 17.38
CA ASP A 260 -23.76 0.54 17.55
C ASP A 260 -23.89 2.07 17.70
N TRP A 261 -25.10 2.59 17.47
CA TRP A 261 -25.37 4.01 17.63
C TRP A 261 -25.79 4.35 19.06
N MET A 262 -25.09 5.28 19.69
CA MET A 262 -25.48 5.89 20.96
C MET A 262 -25.97 7.34 20.74
N PRO A 263 -27.10 7.77 21.33
CA PRO A 263 -27.60 9.15 21.15
C PRO A 263 -26.57 10.25 21.44
N GLN A 264 -25.65 10.02 22.38
CA GLN A 264 -24.57 10.94 22.76
C GLN A 264 -23.54 11.15 21.63
N MET A 265 -23.46 10.25 20.66
CA MET A 265 -22.58 10.40 19.49
C MET A 265 -23.01 11.58 18.61
N THR A 266 -24.27 12.03 18.73
CA THR A 266 -24.79 13.21 18.01
C THR A 266 -23.90 14.45 18.23
N ASP A 267 -23.40 14.64 19.45
CA ASP A 267 -22.57 15.80 19.81
C ASP A 267 -21.21 15.78 19.10
N SER A 268 -20.78 14.60 18.66
CA SER A 268 -19.51 14.37 17.97
C SER A 268 -19.63 14.49 16.44
N LEU A 269 -20.85 14.49 15.88
CA LEU A 269 -21.05 14.67 14.45
C LEU A 269 -20.56 16.06 14.01
N ARG A 270 -19.92 16.12 12.84
CA ARG A 270 -19.32 17.34 12.24
C ARG A 270 -18.21 18.01 13.08
N GLN A 271 -17.86 17.45 14.23
CA GLN A 271 -16.69 17.88 15.01
C GLN A 271 -15.41 17.32 14.39
N VAL A 272 -14.30 18.03 14.59
CA VAL A 272 -12.97 17.54 14.22
C VAL A 272 -12.47 16.60 15.31
N ALA A 273 -11.99 15.43 14.90
CA ALA A 273 -11.42 14.39 15.74
C ALA A 273 -10.06 13.96 15.20
N THR A 274 -9.33 13.20 16.02
CA THR A 274 -8.11 12.48 15.60
C THR A 274 -8.39 10.98 15.58
N ILE A 275 -7.98 10.29 14.52
CA ILE A 275 -8.01 8.82 14.47
C ILE A 275 -6.92 8.28 15.40
N ILE A 276 -7.32 7.60 16.48
CA ILE A 276 -6.38 7.09 17.51
C ILE A 276 -6.18 5.58 17.45
N ALA A 277 -7.10 4.84 16.83
CA ALA A 277 -6.95 3.42 16.57
C ALA A 277 -7.75 3.02 15.33
N VAL A 278 -7.35 1.90 14.71
CA VAL A 278 -8.21 1.14 13.82
C VAL A 278 -8.48 -0.17 14.55
N THR A 279 -9.74 -0.48 14.80
CA THR A 279 -10.17 -1.68 15.52
C THR A 279 -9.97 -2.92 14.66
N TYR A 280 -10.10 -4.10 15.26
CA TYR A 280 -9.99 -5.36 14.51
C TYR A 280 -11.10 -5.46 13.46
N ASN A 281 -12.34 -5.06 13.76
CA ASN A 281 -13.43 -4.98 12.79
C ASN A 281 -13.31 -3.76 11.84
N GLY A 282 -12.12 -3.19 11.63
CA GLY A 282 -11.84 -2.15 10.62
C GLY A 282 -12.29 -0.73 10.99
N ASP A 283 -13.05 -0.55 12.06
CA ASP A 283 -13.58 0.75 12.49
C ASP A 283 -12.49 1.71 12.93
N CYS A 284 -12.75 2.99 12.70
CA CYS A 284 -11.89 4.06 13.15
C CYS A 284 -12.30 4.49 14.55
N LYS A 285 -11.39 4.33 15.51
CA LYS A 285 -11.57 4.95 16.82
C LYS A 285 -11.18 6.41 16.73
N LEU A 286 -12.17 7.28 16.89
CA LEU A 286 -12.00 8.73 16.86
C LEU A 286 -11.93 9.28 18.28
N HIS A 287 -10.98 10.18 18.53
CA HIS A 287 -10.93 11.00 19.75
C HIS A 287 -11.30 12.45 19.41
N PHE A 288 -12.30 13.00 20.10
CA PHE A 288 -12.80 14.35 19.92
C PHE A 288 -12.24 15.25 21.02
N PRO A 289 -11.13 15.99 20.79
CA PRO A 289 -10.39 16.65 21.85
C PRO A 289 -11.17 17.77 22.56
N VAL A 290 -12.13 18.41 21.87
CA VAL A 290 -12.97 19.46 22.47
C VAL A 290 -14.01 18.88 23.44
N LEU A 291 -14.50 17.67 23.15
CA LEU A 291 -15.50 16.99 23.97
C LEU A 291 -14.87 16.08 25.02
N ASP A 292 -13.58 15.76 24.88
CA ASP A 292 -12.86 14.74 25.64
C ASP A 292 -13.55 13.37 25.59
N LEU A 293 -14.05 13.01 24.42
CA LEU A 293 -14.76 11.75 24.16
C LEU A 293 -14.05 10.90 23.10
N GLY A 294 -14.33 9.61 23.11
CA GLY A 294 -13.86 8.67 22.10
C GLY A 294 -14.94 7.69 21.68
N TRP A 295 -15.06 7.46 20.38
CA TRP A 295 -16.06 6.58 19.78
C TRP A 295 -15.43 5.73 18.68
N ASP A 296 -15.93 4.50 18.52
CA ASP A 296 -15.62 3.67 17.37
C ASP A 296 -16.65 3.99 16.29
N PHE A 297 -16.17 4.34 15.09
CA PHE A 297 -17.00 4.66 13.94
C PHE A 297 -16.66 3.76 12.76
N ASN A 298 -17.69 3.28 12.07
CA ASN A 298 -17.52 2.65 10.75
C ASN A 298 -16.67 3.56 9.85
N THR A 299 -15.63 2.99 9.23
CA THR A 299 -14.68 3.71 8.36
C THR A 299 -15.38 4.51 7.26
N GLU A 300 -16.48 4.00 6.71
CA GLU A 300 -17.24 4.64 5.63
C GLU A 300 -17.89 5.96 6.06
N ALA A 301 -18.24 6.08 7.35
CA ALA A 301 -18.78 7.30 7.92
C ALA A 301 -17.73 8.39 8.17
N VAL A 302 -16.44 8.01 8.17
CA VAL A 302 -15.35 8.88 8.59
C VAL A 302 -14.75 9.60 7.38
N THR A 303 -14.87 10.91 7.36
CA THR A 303 -14.26 11.78 6.35
C THR A 303 -12.98 12.40 6.90
N ARG A 304 -11.85 12.23 6.21
CA ARG A 304 -10.62 12.94 6.58
C ARG A 304 -10.80 14.44 6.40
N VAL A 305 -10.39 15.23 7.38
CA VAL A 305 -10.37 16.70 7.32
C VAL A 305 -8.91 17.14 7.19
N GLY A 306 -8.54 17.69 6.03
CA GLY A 306 -7.18 18.12 5.77
C GLY A 306 -6.84 19.48 6.40
N TYR A 307 -5.55 19.79 6.48
CA TYR A 307 -5.05 21.17 6.42
C TYR A 307 -4.88 21.58 4.96
#